data_AF-A0A1S9CBH0-F1
#
_entry.id   AF-A0A1S9CBH0-F1
#
_cell.length_a   1.000
_cell.length_b   1.000
_cell.length_c   1.000
_cell.angle_alpha   90.00
_cell.angle_beta   90.00
_cell.angle_gamma   90.00
#
_symmetry.space_group_name_H-M   'P 1'
#
loop_
_entity.id
_entity.type
_entity.pdbx_description
1 polymer ?
#
loop_
_entity_poly.entity_id
_entity_poly.type
_entity_poly.pdbx_seq_one_letter_code
_entity_poly.pdbx_strand_id
1 'polypeptide(L)'
;MAKIPIAYSEGFNPHSKVYFGLPLPVGMESEGEYLEIKTKENIDVSTAKDQLNNKLPEGITLTECFEIEDNTPTLMSQVDSAIYEIEINQDICKERILEKLEQPSIVVTKRNEALVRSFTTKPSKNISTHK
;
A
#
# COMPACT_ATOMS: atom_id res chain seq x y z
N MET A 1 -10.50 -2.59 -22.58
CA MET A 1 -9.48 -1.76 -21.91
C MET A 1 -10.12 -0.46 -21.46
N ALA A 2 -9.79 0.04 -20.27
CA ALA A 2 -10.11 1.42 -19.90
C ALA A 2 -9.30 2.34 -20.81
N LYS A 3 -9.89 3.42 -21.32
CA LYS A 3 -9.21 4.35 -22.24
C LYS A 3 -8.56 5.48 -21.43
N ILE A 4 -7.66 5.11 -20.53
CA ILE A 4 -6.88 6.07 -19.74
C ILE A 4 -5.61 6.42 -20.54
N PRO A 5 -5.33 7.71 -20.81
CA PRO A 5 -4.15 8.14 -21.57
C PRO A 5 -2.89 8.09 -20.70
N ILE A 6 -2.49 6.90 -20.24
CA ILE A 6 -1.37 6.69 -19.32
C ILE A 6 -0.06 7.18 -19.95
N ALA A 7 0.72 7.94 -19.18
CA ALA A 7 2.08 8.35 -19.53
C ALA A 7 3.06 7.20 -19.33
N TYR A 8 4.11 7.18 -20.15
CA TYR A 8 5.16 6.17 -20.08
C TYR A 8 6.50 6.85 -19.77
N SER A 9 7.46 6.08 -19.25
CA SER A 9 8.84 6.55 -19.08
C SER A 9 9.54 6.72 -20.43
N GLU A 10 10.43 7.70 -20.51
CA GLU A 10 11.32 7.86 -21.66
C GLU A 10 12.50 6.88 -21.54
N GLY A 11 12.79 6.10 -22.59
CA GLY A 11 13.90 5.14 -22.61
C GLY A 11 13.65 3.91 -23.49
N PHE A 12 14.62 3.00 -23.53
CA PHE A 12 14.57 1.80 -24.38
C PHE A 12 13.50 0.78 -23.96
N ASN A 13 13.02 0.85 -22.71
CA ASN A 13 11.94 -0.01 -22.19
C ASN A 13 10.92 0.86 -21.44
N PRO A 14 9.94 1.44 -22.16
CA PRO A 14 8.94 2.33 -21.56
C PRO A 14 8.02 1.55 -20.62
N HIS A 15 7.96 1.95 -19.35
CA HIS A 15 6.99 1.45 -18.38
C HIS A 15 5.92 2.51 -18.13
N SER A 16 4.70 2.05 -17.83
CA SER A 16 3.59 2.92 -17.45
C SER A 16 3.91 3.64 -16.14
N LYS A 17 3.62 4.95 -16.09
CA LYS A 17 3.78 5.78 -14.89
C LYS A 17 2.57 5.62 -13.95
N VAL A 18 2.54 4.47 -13.30
CA VAL A 18 1.56 4.09 -12.28
C VAL A 18 2.33 3.82 -10.99
N TYR A 19 1.98 4.50 -9.91
CA TYR A 19 2.70 4.46 -8.64
C TYR A 19 1.75 4.08 -7.52
N PHE A 20 2.14 3.10 -6.71
CA PHE A 20 1.39 2.66 -5.54
C PHE A 20 1.98 3.30 -4.30
N GLY A 21 1.14 3.69 -3.33
CA GLY A 21 1.61 4.29 -2.09
C GLY A 21 2.47 3.33 -1.27
N LEU A 22 1.94 2.14 -0.98
CA LEU A 22 2.68 1.10 -0.26
C LEU A 22 2.23 -0.30 -0.71
N PRO A 23 2.99 -0.97 -1.59
CA PRO A 23 2.58 -2.29 -2.08
C PRO A 23 2.43 -3.30 -0.94
N LEU A 24 1.27 -3.95 -0.88
CA LEU A 24 1.00 -4.97 0.13
C LEU A 24 1.82 -6.25 -0.12
N PRO A 25 2.37 -6.86 0.94
CA PRO A 25 2.89 -8.22 0.87
C PRO A 25 1.82 -9.24 0.45
N VAL A 26 2.25 -10.32 -0.20
CA VAL A 26 1.36 -11.44 -0.55
C VAL A 26 0.70 -12.01 0.70
N GLY A 27 -0.62 -12.23 0.62
CA GLY A 27 -1.42 -12.77 1.72
C GLY A 27 -1.91 -11.74 2.73
N MET A 28 -1.72 -10.44 2.45
CA MET A 28 -2.35 -9.36 3.19
C MET A 28 -3.46 -8.71 2.36
N GLU A 29 -4.48 -8.23 3.04
CA GLU A 29 -5.53 -7.37 2.48
C GLU A 29 -5.47 -5.98 3.10
N SER A 30 -6.09 -5.00 2.43
CA SER A 30 -6.14 -3.60 2.85
C SER A 30 -7.42 -2.97 2.33
N GLU A 31 -7.93 -1.99 3.06
CA GLU A 31 -9.18 -1.29 2.73
C GLU A 31 -8.96 0.11 2.15
N GLY A 32 -7.71 0.56 1.96
CA GLY A 32 -7.40 1.97 1.71
C GLY A 32 -6.15 2.21 0.90
N GLU A 33 -6.00 1.52 -0.23
CA GLU A 33 -4.84 1.69 -1.10
C GLU A 33 -4.91 2.96 -1.93
N TYR A 34 -3.81 3.72 -1.94
CA TYR A 34 -3.65 4.86 -2.82
C TYR A 34 -2.86 4.47 -4.07
N LEU A 35 -3.32 4.99 -5.22
CA LEU A 35 -2.71 4.83 -6.53
C LEU A 35 -2.59 6.20 -7.19
N GLU A 36 -1.43 6.47 -7.77
CA GLU A 36 -1.18 7.64 -8.60
C GLU A 36 -0.96 7.19 -10.05
N ILE A 37 -1.67 7.81 -11.00
CA ILE A 37 -1.51 7.55 -12.44
C ILE A 37 -1.15 8.86 -13.12
N LYS A 38 0.02 8.91 -13.76
CA LYS A 38 0.37 10.05 -14.59
C LYS A 38 -0.23 9.87 -15.99
N THR A 39 -0.99 10.84 -16.46
CA THR A 39 -1.55 10.85 -17.81
C THR A 39 -0.75 11.74 -18.76
N LYS A 40 -0.83 11.45 -20.07
CA LYS A 40 -0.23 12.28 -21.14
C LYS A 40 -1.10 13.49 -21.48
N GLU A 41 -2.40 13.36 -21.25
CA GLU A 41 -3.42 14.34 -21.58
C GLU A 41 -4.38 14.43 -20.39
N ASN A 42 -5.05 15.58 -20.26
CA ASN A 42 -6.06 15.76 -19.23
C ASN A 42 -7.24 14.83 -19.50
N ILE A 43 -7.71 14.16 -18.46
CA ILE A 43 -8.91 13.34 -18.47
C ILE A 43 -9.79 13.78 -17.32
N ASP A 44 -11.09 13.86 -17.58
CA ASP A 44 -12.06 14.10 -16.52
C ASP A 44 -11.99 12.97 -15.48
N VAL A 45 -11.86 13.37 -14.22
CA VAL A 45 -11.64 12.46 -13.08
C VAL A 45 -12.80 11.47 -12.90
N SER A 46 -14.04 11.94 -13.10
CA SER A 46 -15.22 11.07 -12.97
C SER A 46 -15.24 10.01 -14.07
N THR A 47 -14.89 10.41 -15.28
CA THR A 47 -14.74 9.52 -16.44
C THR A 47 -13.63 8.50 -16.22
N ALA A 48 -12.47 8.92 -15.69
CA ALA A 48 -11.37 8.02 -15.38
C ALA A 48 -11.77 6.98 -14.34
N LYS A 49 -12.41 7.40 -13.24
CA LYS A 49 -12.93 6.53 -12.19
C LYS A 49 -13.89 5.49 -12.73
N ASP A 50 -14.89 5.90 -13.52
CA ASP A 50 -15.89 5.00 -14.07
C ASP A 50 -15.28 3.99 -15.05
N GLN A 51 -14.38 4.44 -15.93
CA GLN A 51 -13.72 3.53 -16.87
C GLN A 51 -12.83 2.50 -16.19
N LEU A 52 -12.11 2.91 -15.14
CA LEU A 52 -11.27 2.02 -14.35
C LEU A 52 -12.13 1.04 -13.55
N ASN A 53 -13.14 1.49 -12.82
CA ASN A 53 -14.06 0.62 -12.07
C ASN A 53 -14.74 -0.43 -12.96
N ASN A 54 -15.08 -0.10 -14.19
CA ASN A 54 -15.64 -1.06 -15.17
C ASN A 54 -14.63 -2.11 -15.70
N LYS A 55 -13.37 -2.05 -15.28
CA LYS A 55 -12.28 -2.93 -15.72
C LYS A 55 -11.48 -3.54 -14.58
N LEU A 56 -11.66 -3.08 -13.35
CA LEU A 56 -11.05 -3.68 -12.19
C LEU A 56 -11.68 -5.07 -11.93
N PRO A 57 -10.89 -6.00 -11.37
CA PRO A 57 -11.40 -7.31 -10.99
C PRO A 57 -12.40 -7.18 -9.84
N GLU A 58 -13.22 -8.21 -9.66
CA GLU A 58 -14.08 -8.33 -8.48
C GLU A 58 -13.25 -8.22 -7.19
N GLY A 59 -13.80 -7.52 -6.20
CA GLY A 59 -13.12 -7.24 -4.93
C GLY A 59 -12.23 -5.99 -4.94
N ILE A 60 -12.02 -5.33 -6.08
CA ILE A 60 -11.27 -4.06 -6.17
C ILE A 60 -12.17 -2.97 -6.72
N THR A 61 -12.24 -1.83 -6.05
CA THR A 61 -13.04 -0.68 -6.49
C THR A 61 -12.35 0.63 -6.10
N LEU A 62 -12.30 1.58 -7.04
CA LEU A 62 -11.90 2.95 -6.78
C LEU A 62 -13.05 3.69 -6.10
N THR A 63 -12.87 3.98 -4.82
CA THR A 63 -13.82 4.73 -3.98
C THR A 63 -13.76 6.22 -4.29
N GLU A 64 -12.57 6.76 -4.53
CA GLU A 64 -12.32 8.16 -4.86
C GLU A 64 -11.28 8.30 -5.97
N CYS A 65 -11.34 9.44 -6.66
CA CYS A 65 -10.38 9.83 -7.68
C CYS A 65 -10.36 11.36 -7.71
N PHE A 66 -9.18 11.96 -7.81
CA PHE A 66 -8.99 13.41 -7.90
C PHE A 66 -7.68 13.71 -8.64
N GLU A 67 -7.59 14.92 -9.19
CA GLU A 67 -6.38 15.44 -9.81
C GLU A 67 -5.43 15.99 -8.73
N ILE A 68 -4.13 15.81 -8.93
CA ILE A 68 -3.08 16.38 -8.06
C ILE A 68 -2.25 17.38 -8.85
N GLU A 69 -1.75 18.41 -8.17
CA GLU A 69 -0.86 19.38 -8.81
C GLU A 69 0.48 18.74 -9.16
N ASP A 70 1.10 19.15 -10.27
CA ASP A 70 2.36 18.57 -10.78
C ASP A 70 3.53 18.62 -9.77
N ASN A 71 3.50 19.55 -8.82
CA ASN A 71 4.55 19.72 -7.80
C ASN A 71 4.22 19.02 -6.47
N THR A 72 3.15 18.23 -6.43
CA THR A 72 2.82 17.42 -5.24
C THR A 72 3.93 16.38 -5.02
N PRO A 73 4.41 16.19 -3.77
CA PRO A 73 5.35 15.10 -3.48
C PRO A 73 4.80 13.75 -3.95
N THR A 74 5.67 12.83 -4.37
CA THR A 74 5.21 11.52 -4.85
C THR A 74 4.41 10.80 -3.78
N LEU A 75 3.39 10.05 -4.17
CA LEU A 75 2.55 9.31 -3.23
C LEU A 75 3.36 8.48 -2.22
N MET A 76 4.40 7.76 -2.67
CA MET A 76 5.29 6.99 -1.80
C MET A 76 6.06 7.85 -0.79
N SER A 77 6.46 9.06 -1.17
CA SER A 77 7.19 9.96 -0.26
C SER A 77 6.32 10.54 0.86
N GLN A 78 4.99 10.46 0.69
CA GLN A 78 4.02 10.97 1.66
C GLN A 78 3.60 9.92 2.69
N VAL A 79 3.96 8.64 2.51
CA VAL A 79 3.59 7.59 3.46
C VAL A 79 4.50 7.63 4.69
N ASP A 80 3.92 7.98 5.84
CA ASP A 80 4.64 8.10 7.12
C ASP A 80 4.48 6.85 8.02
N SER A 81 3.32 6.20 7.95
CA SER A 81 3.03 5.04 8.80
C SER A 81 2.04 4.08 8.14
N ALA A 82 1.97 2.87 8.69
CA ALA A 82 0.97 1.86 8.35
C ALA A 82 0.35 1.32 9.64
N ILE A 83 -0.95 1.04 9.59
CA ILE A 83 -1.69 0.40 10.68
C ILE A 83 -1.96 -1.04 10.25
N TYR A 84 -1.72 -1.97 11.15
CA TYR A 84 -1.94 -3.39 10.91
C TYR A 84 -2.97 -3.92 11.89
N GLU A 85 -3.99 -4.60 11.36
CA GLU A 85 -4.83 -5.49 12.13
C GLU A 85 -4.30 -6.91 11.97
N ILE A 86 -4.13 -7.63 13.09
CA ILE A 86 -3.54 -8.97 13.10
C ILE A 86 -4.47 -9.89 13.90
N GLU A 87 -5.08 -10.83 13.20
CA GLU A 87 -5.80 -11.94 13.82
C GLU A 87 -4.84 -13.07 14.15
N ILE A 88 -4.82 -13.49 15.42
CA ILE A 88 -3.94 -14.56 15.90
C ILE A 88 -4.80 -15.75 16.29
N ASN A 89 -4.84 -16.75 15.40
CA ASN A 89 -5.58 -18.00 15.61
C ASN A 89 -4.81 -19.04 16.43
N GLN A 90 -4.01 -18.58 17.39
CA GLN A 90 -3.22 -19.40 18.30
C GLN A 90 -3.48 -18.94 19.73
N ASP A 91 -3.48 -19.87 20.68
CA ASP A 91 -3.55 -19.56 22.10
C ASP A 91 -2.21 -18.97 22.55
N ILE A 92 -2.08 -17.64 22.35
CA ILE A 92 -0.91 -16.86 22.75
C ILE A 92 -1.33 -15.96 23.90
N CYS A 93 -0.54 -16.03 24.99
CA CYS A 93 -0.66 -15.13 26.13
C CYS A 93 -0.55 -13.67 25.68
N LYS A 94 -1.63 -12.91 25.88
CA LYS A 94 -1.75 -11.49 25.50
C LYS A 94 -0.62 -10.64 26.08
N GLU A 95 -0.24 -10.92 27.32
CA GLU A 95 0.82 -10.20 28.05
C GLU A 95 2.16 -10.30 27.31
N ARG A 96 2.44 -11.47 26.72
CA ARG A 96 3.67 -11.69 25.93
C ARG A 96 3.68 -10.90 24.63
N ILE A 97 2.51 -10.68 24.00
CA ILE A 97 2.39 -9.82 22.82
C ILE A 97 2.64 -8.37 23.22
N LEU A 98 2.01 -7.91 24.29
CA LEU A 98 2.17 -6.54 24.80
C LEU A 98 3.63 -6.24 25.17
N GLU A 99 4.31 -7.16 25.86
CA GLU A 99 5.72 -7.04 26.20
C GLU A 99 6.60 -6.83 24.96
N LYS A 100 6.31 -7.54 23.86
CA LYS A 100 7.04 -7.39 22.60
C LYS A 100 6.75 -6.06 21.90
N LEU A 101 5.51 -5.59 21.94
CA LEU A 101 5.11 -4.31 21.34
C LEU A 101 5.63 -3.09 22.12
N GLU A 102 6.08 -3.27 23.38
CA GLU A 102 6.69 -2.20 24.18
C GLU A 102 8.18 -1.96 23.87
N GLN A 103 8.81 -2.87 23.11
CA GLN A 103 10.20 -2.71 22.72
C GLN A 103 10.34 -1.58 21.70
N PRO A 104 11.40 -0.75 21.79
CA PRO A 104 11.64 0.33 20.83
C PRO A 104 11.86 -0.19 19.40
N SER A 105 12.25 -1.45 19.29
CA SER A 105 12.41 -2.18 18.03
C SER A 105 12.17 -3.66 18.24
N ILE A 106 11.56 -4.31 17.24
CA ILE A 106 11.48 -5.77 17.17
C ILE A 106 12.43 -6.22 16.05
N VAL A 107 13.48 -6.96 16.41
CA VAL A 107 14.45 -7.47 15.43
C VAL A 107 14.02 -8.84 14.95
N VAL A 108 13.67 -8.93 13.67
CA VAL A 108 13.34 -10.21 13.00
C VAL A 108 14.49 -10.61 12.09
N THR A 109 15.04 -11.80 12.29
CA THR A 109 16.05 -12.40 11.43
C THR A 109 15.38 -13.31 10.41
N LYS A 110 15.26 -12.86 9.16
CA LYS A 110 14.84 -13.74 8.06
C LYS A 110 16.06 -14.48 7.51
N ARG A 111 16.02 -15.81 7.55
CA ARG A 111 17.07 -16.67 6.98
C ARG A 111 16.57 -17.23 5.63
N ASN A 112 17.14 -16.73 4.54
CA ASN A 112 17.14 -17.42 3.25
C ASN A 112 18.54 -18.03 3.06
N GLU A 113 18.69 -19.07 2.24
CA GLU A 113 19.96 -19.80 2.04
C GLU A 113 21.17 -18.90 1.71
N ALA A 114 20.97 -17.66 1.22
CA ALA A 114 22.02 -16.74 0.82
C ALA A 114 22.11 -15.41 1.61
N LEU A 115 21.16 -15.08 2.51
CA LEU A 115 21.17 -13.75 3.16
C LEU A 115 20.42 -13.70 4.49
N VAL A 116 21.01 -13.02 5.47
CA VAL A 116 20.38 -12.62 6.74
C VAL A 116 20.07 -11.12 6.68
N ARG A 117 18.79 -10.75 6.85
CA ARG A 117 18.36 -9.35 7.01
C ARG A 117 17.65 -9.16 8.34
N SER A 118 18.03 -8.10 9.04
CA SER A 118 17.39 -7.62 10.26
C SER A 118 16.46 -6.47 9.90
N PHE A 119 15.21 -6.53 10.35
CA PHE A 119 14.24 -5.45 10.19
C PHE A 119 13.93 -4.85 11.57
N THR A 120 13.72 -3.53 11.61
CA THR A 120 13.28 -2.80 12.81
C THR A 120 11.95 -2.17 12.51
N THR A 121 10.93 -2.49 13.29
CA THR A 121 9.64 -1.80 13.28
C THR A 121 9.44 -1.11 14.62
N LYS A 122 9.01 0.16 14.62
CA LYS A 122 8.64 0.89 15.84
C LYS A 122 7.13 0.78 16.04
N PRO A 123 6.64 0.02 17.03
CA PRO A 123 5.20 -0.14 17.24
C PRO A 123 4.57 1.16 17.79
N SER A 124 3.38 1.52 17.32
CA SER A 124 2.50 2.52 17.96
C SER A 124 1.22 1.81 18.43
N LYS A 125 0.72 2.16 19.62
CA LYS A 125 -0.40 1.45 20.26
C LYS A 125 -1.75 2.05 19.85
N ASN A 126 -2.58 1.25 19.20
CA ASN A 126 -4.05 1.32 19.22
C ASN A 126 -4.56 -0.13 19.20
N ILE A 127 -5.03 -0.65 20.34
CA ILE A 127 -5.51 -2.04 20.46
C ILE A 127 -7.02 -2.01 20.68
N SER A 128 -7.79 -2.41 19.67
CA SER A 128 -9.19 -2.79 19.81
C SER A 128 -9.29 -4.31 19.93
N THR A 129 -10.20 -4.78 20.79
CA THR A 129 -10.61 -6.20 20.80
C THR A 129 -11.99 -6.26 20.16
N HIS A 130 -12.09 -6.81 18.96
CA HIS A 130 -13.37 -7.25 18.43
C HIS A 130 -13.73 -8.55 19.15
N LYS A 131 -14.93 -8.59 19.74
CA LYS A 131 -15.49 -9.71 20.51
C LYS A 131 -16.49 -10.45 19.66
#